data_AF-A0A2W4KM56-F1
#
_entry.id   AF-A0A2W4KM56-F1
#
_cell.length_a   1.000
_cell.length_b   1.000
_cell.length_c   1.000
_cell.angle_alpha   90.00
_cell.angle_beta   90.00
_cell.angle_gamma   90.00
#
_symmetry.space_group_name_H-M   'P 1'
#
loop_
_entity.id
_entity.type
_entity.pdbx_description
1 polymer ?
#
loop_
_entity_poly.entity_id
_entity_poly.type
_entity_poly.pdbx_seq_one_letter_code
_entity_poly.pdbx_strand_id
1 'polypeptide(L)' 'ITPPERYAEVADWLASSSSARLSVLTSLQAKGMEYDGVLVVAPSEIRGDSPAGVRTLYVALSRATHRLITIDLVR' A
#
# COMPACT_ATOMS: atom_id res chain seq x y z
N ILE A 1 -1.07 1.26 -1.70
CA ILE A 1 -0.43 -0.05 -1.42
C ILE A 1 -0.95 -0.56 -0.10
N THR A 2 -1.39 -1.81 -0.04
CA THR A 2 -2.06 -2.42 1.13
C THR A 2 -1.51 -3.82 1.42
N PRO A 3 -1.65 -4.35 2.65
CA PRO A 3 -1.50 -5.78 2.89
C PRO A 3 -2.44 -6.60 1.99
N PRO A 4 -2.05 -7.82 1.57
CA PRO A 4 -2.89 -8.71 0.77
C PRO A 4 -4.28 -8.96 1.38
N GLU A 5 -4.35 -9.16 2.69
CA GLU A 5 -5.57 -9.42 3.46
C GLU A 5 -6.59 -8.27 3.43
N ARG A 6 -6.12 -7.04 3.16
CA ARG A 6 -6.96 -5.83 3.08
C ARG A 6 -7.24 -5.37 1.66
N TYR A 7 -6.76 -6.09 0.65
CA TYR A 7 -6.90 -5.65 -0.75
C TYR A 7 -8.37 -5.39 -1.12
N ALA A 8 -9.27 -6.33 -0.82
CA ALA A 8 -10.69 -6.21 -1.17
C ALA A 8 -11.35 -5.03 -0.46
N GLU A 9 -11.12 -4.89 0.85
CA GLU A 9 -11.63 -3.78 1.66
C GLU A 9 -11.20 -2.41 1.11
N VAL A 10 -9.91 -2.25 0.81
CA VAL A 10 -9.37 -0.98 0.27
C VAL A 10 -9.85 -0.72 -1.16
N ALA A 11 -10.01 -1.77 -1.97
CA ALA A 11 -10.59 -1.65 -3.31
C ALA A 11 -12.04 -1.17 -3.25
N ASP A 12 -12.83 -1.69 -2.31
CA ASP A 12 -14.22 -1.28 -2.11
C ASP A 12 -14.35 0.18 -1.66
N TRP A 13 -13.43 0.69 -0.83
CA TRP A 13 -13.40 2.12 -0.47
C TRP A 13 -13.31 3.03 -1.70
N LEU A 14 -12.53 2.60 -2.71
CA LEU A 14 -12.32 3.36 -3.93
C LEU A 14 -13.34 3.06 -5.02
N ALA A 15 -14.20 2.06 -4.86
CA ALA A 15 -15.22 1.71 -5.85
C ALA A 15 -16.18 2.87 -6.15
N SER A 16 -16.40 3.76 -5.17
CA SER A 16 -17.19 4.99 -5.33
C SER A 16 -16.40 6.19 -5.90
N SER A 17 -15.06 6.10 -5.94
CA SER A 17 -14.17 7.13 -6.47
C SER A 17 -13.75 6.80 -7.90
N SER A 18 -14.44 7.38 -8.89
CA SER A 18 -14.26 7.11 -10.33
C SER A 18 -12.98 7.71 -10.96
N SER A 19 -11.88 7.87 -10.21
CA SER A 19 -10.64 8.42 -10.76
C SER A 19 -9.81 7.32 -11.43
N ALA A 20 -9.66 7.40 -12.76
CA ALA A 20 -8.80 6.50 -13.55
C ALA A 20 -7.30 6.54 -13.17
N ARG A 21 -6.90 7.42 -12.24
CA ARG A 21 -5.52 7.56 -11.74
C ARG A 21 -5.27 6.84 -10.42
N LEU A 22 -6.28 6.23 -9.81
CA LEU A 22 -6.14 5.49 -8.56
C LEU A 22 -6.15 3.99 -8.82
N SER A 23 -5.15 3.30 -8.24
CA SER A 23 -5.06 1.84 -8.29
C SER A 23 -4.77 1.30 -6.89
N VAL A 24 -5.50 0.25 -6.51
CA VAL A 24 -5.19 -0.52 -5.29
C VAL A 24 -4.25 -1.65 -5.67
N LEU A 25 -3.16 -1.79 -4.91
CA LEU A 25 -2.11 -2.76 -5.15
C LEU A 25 -1.62 -3.32 -3.82
N THR A 26 -1.27 -4.60 -3.82
CA THR A 26 -0.46 -5.19 -2.75
C THR A 26 1.01 -4.77 -2.88
N SER A 27 1.78 -4.96 -1.80
CA SER A 27 3.23 -4.70 -1.80
C SER A 27 3.98 -5.52 -2.87
N LEU A 28 3.53 -6.75 -3.14
CA LEU A 28 4.12 -7.60 -4.17
C LEU A 28 3.81 -7.10 -5.58
N GLN A 29 2.56 -6.68 -5.85
CA GLN A 29 2.17 -6.14 -7.15
C GLN A 29 2.88 -4.81 -7.48
N ALA A 30 3.17 -4.00 -6.46
CA ALA A 30 3.88 -2.75 -6.63
C ALA A 30 5.41 -2.92 -6.83
N LYS A 31 5.95 -4.12 -6.61
CA LYS A 31 7.39 -4.38 -6.70
C LYS A 31 7.89 -4.13 -8.13
N GLY A 32 8.92 -3.28 -8.24
CA GLY A 32 9.53 -2.93 -9.53
C GLY A 32 8.79 -1.82 -10.29
N MET A 33 7.70 -1.29 -9.71
CA MET A 33 6.96 -0.14 -10.24
C MET A 33 7.22 1.10 -9.40
N GLU A 34 7.00 2.28 -9.95
CA GLU A 34 7.10 3.55 -9.23
C GLU A 34 5.89 4.41 -9.53
N TYR A 35 5.50 5.24 -8.56
CA TYR A 35 4.29 6.07 -8.63
C TYR A 35 4.59 7.47 -8.07
N ASP A 36 4.03 8.49 -8.72
CA ASP A 36 4.14 9.88 -8.27
C ASP A 36 3.66 10.05 -6.81
N GLY A 37 2.58 9.37 -6.45
CA GLY A 37 2.02 9.37 -5.10
C GLY A 37 1.67 7.97 -4.63
N VAL A 38 2.06 7.64 -3.39
CA VAL A 38 1.71 6.38 -2.75
C VAL A 38 1.09 6.65 -1.39
N LEU A 39 -0.09 6.07 -1.17
CA LEU A 39 -0.66 5.83 0.16
C LEU A 39 -0.37 4.38 0.56
N VAL A 40 0.38 4.16 1.64
CA VAL A 40 0.53 2.84 2.26
C VAL A 40 -0.48 2.71 3.39
N VAL A 41 -1.44 1.81 3.23
CA VAL A 41 -2.50 1.50 4.20
C VAL A 41 -2.04 0.37 5.09
N ALA A 42 -2.32 0.45 6.40
CA ALA A 42 -1.95 -0.53 7.42
C ALA A 42 -0.47 -0.99 7.32
N PRO A 43 0.50 -0.05 7.31
CA PRO A 43 1.92 -0.40 7.19
C PRO A 43 2.41 -1.33 8.30
N SER A 44 1.80 -1.27 9.50
CA SER A 44 2.12 -2.19 10.60
C SER A 44 1.77 -3.65 10.29
N GLU A 45 0.70 -3.89 9.54
CA GLU A 45 0.33 -5.25 9.08
C GLU A 45 1.28 -5.75 7.99
N ILE A 46 1.71 -4.87 7.06
CA ILE A 46 2.74 -5.21 6.06
C ILE A 46 4.07 -5.57 6.75
N ARG A 47 4.44 -4.82 7.80
CA ARG A 47 5.64 -5.12 8.60
C ARG A 47 5.51 -6.48 9.29
N GLY A 48 4.35 -6.74 9.90
CA GLY A 48 4.15 -7.87 10.79
C GLY A 48 5.27 -7.98 11.85
N ASP A 49 5.49 -9.21 12.32
CA ASP A 49 6.55 -9.55 13.29
C ASP A 49 7.66 -10.41 12.66
N SER A 50 7.90 -10.26 11.35
CA SER A 50 8.94 -11.02 10.64
C SER A 50 10.00 -10.11 10.00
N PRO A 51 11.27 -10.54 9.92
CA PRO A 51 12.30 -9.82 9.16
C PRO A 51 11.93 -9.60 7.69
N ALA A 52 11.21 -10.55 7.09
CA ALA A 52 10.73 -10.44 5.71
C ALA A 52 9.70 -9.32 5.52
N GLY A 53 8.88 -9.04 6.54
CA GLY A 53 7.90 -7.97 6.50
C GLY A 53 8.52 -6.57 6.56
N VAL A 54 9.64 -6.38 7.28
CA VAL A 54 10.41 -5.12 7.22
C VAL A 54 10.87 -4.83 5.79
N ARG A 55 11.42 -5.83 5.09
CA ARG A 55 11.84 -5.67 3.69
C ARG A 55 10.66 -5.43 2.76
N THR A 56 9.54 -6.10 3.00
CA THR A 56 8.29 -5.90 2.23
C THR A 56 7.75 -4.49 2.39
N LEU A 57 7.74 -3.97 3.63
CA LEU A 57 7.35 -2.60 3.91
C LEU A 57 8.30 -1.60 3.25
N TYR A 58 9.61 -1.82 3.31
CA TYR A 58 10.59 -0.98 2.61
C TYR A 58 10.32 -0.93 1.09
N VAL A 59 10.02 -2.08 0.48
CA VAL A 59 9.63 -2.13 -0.94
C VAL A 59 8.41 -1.26 -1.19
N ALA A 60 7.35 -1.36 -0.38
CA ALA A 60 6.14 -0.54 -0.52
C ALA A 60 6.41 0.97 -0.35
N LEU A 61 7.17 1.37 0.69
CA LEU A 61 7.47 2.77 0.98
C LEU A 61 8.32 3.41 -0.13
N SER A 62 9.26 2.65 -0.70
CA SER A 62 10.15 3.13 -1.77
C SER A 62 9.51 3.22 -3.15
N ARG A 63 8.21 2.93 -3.31
CA ARG A 63 7.53 3.07 -4.61
C ARG A 63 7.11 4.52 -4.90
N ALA A 64 7.15 5.39 -3.91
CA ALA A 64 6.80 6.80 -4.06
C ALA A 64 7.97 7.61 -4.63
N THR A 65 7.76 8.32 -5.74
CA THR A 65 8.78 9.22 -6.32
C THR A 65 8.62 10.66 -5.86
N HIS A 66 7.39 11.15 -5.62
CA HIS A 66 7.15 12.53 -5.20
C HIS A 66 6.41 12.67 -3.86
N ARG A 67 5.44 11.80 -3.56
CA ARG A 67 4.66 11.88 -2.32
C ARG A 67 4.43 10.51 -1.69
N LEU A 68 4.76 10.40 -0.42
CA LEU A 68 4.51 9.22 0.41
C LEU A 68 3.61 9.62 1.58
N ILE A 69 2.51 8.88 1.76
CA ILE A 69 1.62 8.98 2.91
C ILE A 69 1.45 7.58 3.48
N THR A 70 1.41 7.48 4.81
CA THR A 70 1.11 6.22 5.51
C THR A 70 -0.07 6.44 6.43
N ILE A 71 -1.03 5.52 6.42
CA ILE A 71 -2.14 5.51 7.38
C ILE A 71 -2.19 4.13 8.01
N ASP A 72 -2.02 4.10 9.33
CA ASP A 72 -2.34 2.91 10.10
C ASP A 72 -3.82 2.88 10.45
N LEU A 73 -4.38 1.68 10.52
CA LEU A 73 -5.78 1.49 10.87
C LEU A 73 -5.82 1.13 12.35
N VAL A 74 -6.08 2.13 13.18
CA VAL A 74 -6.38 1.90 14.59
C VAL A 74 -7.80 1.36 14.67
N ARG A 75 -8.01 0.30 15.45
CA ARG A 75 -9.36 -0.11 15.83
C ARG A 75 -10.00 0.92 16.75
#